data_AF-A0A349R0Q0-F1
#
_entry.id   AF-A0A349R0Q0-F1
#
_cell.length_a   1.000
_cell.length_b   1.000
_cell.length_c   1.000
_cell.angle_alpha   90.00
_cell.angle_beta   90.00
_cell.angle_gamma   90.00
#
_symmetry.space_group_name_H-M   'P 1'
#
loop_
_entity.id
_entity.type
_entity.pdbx_description
1 polymer ?
#
loop_
_entity_poly.entity_id
_entity_poly.type
_entity_poly.pdbx_seq_one_letter_code
_entity_poly.pdbx_strand_id
1 'polypeptide(L)' 'MEYSVQLSEEILEECAHIIRTKGKVVKDFTLEIKDKSGDLCATVRCETYIRDLNFTFPSRNRNIEP' A
#
# COMPACT_ATOMS: atom_id res chain seq x y z
N MET A 1 21.94 -13.45 2.16
CA MET A 1 20.93 -13.17 3.20
C MET A 1 19.81 -12.42 2.54
N GLU A 2 18.60 -12.92 2.64
CA GLU A 2 17.39 -12.32 2.07
C GLU A 2 16.40 -12.13 3.22
N TYR A 3 15.75 -10.97 3.26
CA TYR A 3 14.69 -10.67 4.22
C TYR A 3 13.40 -10.50 3.44
N SER A 4 12.34 -11.18 3.87
CA SER A 4 11.02 -11.08 3.27
C SER A 4 10.00 -10.64 4.32
N VAL A 5 8.99 -9.89 3.86
CA VAL A 5 7.84 -9.50 4.67
C VAL A 5 6.62 -10.12 4.02
N GLN A 6 5.84 -10.85 4.81
CA GLN A 6 4.53 -11.32 4.37
C GLN A 6 3.49 -10.26 4.75
N LEU A 7 2.69 -9.84 3.77
CA LEU A 7 1.53 -9.02 4.01
C LEU A 7 0.38 -9.92 4.46
N SER A 8 -0.44 -9.45 5.41
CA SER A 8 -1.67 -10.13 5.77
C SER A 8 -2.70 -10.01 4.63
N GLU A 9 -3.62 -10.97 4.57
CA GLU A 9 -4.73 -10.93 3.62
C GLU A 9 -5.56 -9.65 3.79
N GLU A 10 -5.79 -9.22 5.03
CA GLU A 10 -6.51 -7.98 5.34
C GLU A 10 -5.87 -6.74 4.69
N ILE A 11 -4.53 -6.62 4.77
CA ILE A 11 -3.82 -5.50 4.14
C ILE A 11 -3.96 -5.58 2.61
N LEU A 12 -3.90 -6.79 2.05
CA LEU A 12 -4.03 -7.00 0.62
C LEU A 12 -5.43 -6.61 0.13
N GLU A 13 -6.48 -7.07 0.80
CA GLU A 13 -7.88 -6.75 0.51
C GLU A 13 -8.14 -5.24 0.63
N GLU A 14 -7.64 -4.59 1.68
CA GLU A 14 -7.76 -3.15 1.88
C GLU A 14 -7.10 -2.37 0.73
N CYS A 15 -5.85 -2.72 0.39
CA CYS A 15 -5.11 -2.07 -0.70
C CYS A 15 -5.84 -2.26 -2.04
N ALA A 16 -6.30 -3.48 -2.33
CA ALA A 16 -7.03 -3.78 -3.54
C ALA A 16 -8.34 -2.98 -3.64
N HIS A 17 -9.08 -2.88 -2.54
CA HIS A 17 -10.31 -2.09 -2.48
C HIS A 17 -10.03 -0.59 -2.72
N ILE A 18 -9.00 -0.04 -2.08
CA ILE A 18 -8.61 1.37 -2.25
C ILE A 18 -8.18 1.65 -3.69
N ILE A 19 -7.34 0.80 -4.28
CA ILE A 19 -6.89 0.97 -5.67
C ILE A 19 -8.09 0.98 -6.63
N ARG A 20 -9.03 0.05 -6.46
CA ARG A 20 -10.23 -0.03 -7.32
C ARG A 20 -11.17 1.16 -7.19
N THR A 21 -11.22 1.80 -6.02
CA THR A 21 -12.18 2.89 -5.74
C THR A 21 -11.57 4.28 -5.90
N LYS A 22 -10.26 4.43 -5.67
CA LYS A 22 -9.55 5.71 -5.65
C LYS A 22 -8.40 5.80 -6.66
N GLY A 23 -8.04 4.70 -7.31
CA GLY A 23 -6.97 4.63 -8.32
C GLY A 23 -5.55 4.66 -7.77
N LYS A 24 -5.36 4.81 -6.46
CA LYS A 24 -4.04 4.86 -5.81
C LYS A 24 -4.12 4.52 -4.34
N VAL A 25 -3.03 3.98 -3.80
CA VAL A 25 -2.84 3.74 -2.36
C VAL A 25 -1.39 4.05 -1.98
N VAL A 26 -1.20 4.57 -0.77
CA VAL A 26 0.11 4.75 -0.13
C VAL A 26 0.08 3.93 1.16
N LYS A 27 1.10 3.11 1.40
CA LYS A 27 1.23 2.30 2.61
C LYS A 27 2.64 2.32 3.14
N ASP A 28 2.76 2.55 4.44
CA ASP A 28 4.00 2.44 5.18
C ASP A 28 4.14 1.04 5.77
N PHE A 29 5.26 0.39 5.47
CA PHE A 29 5.64 -0.89 6.06
C PHE A 29 6.87 -0.69 6.95
N THR A 30 6.82 -1.30 8.13
CA THR A 30 7.95 -1.32 9.07
C THR A 30 8.37 -2.77 9.30
N LEU A 31 9.67 -3.04 9.16
CA LEU A 31 10.27 -4.34 9.45
C LEU A 31 11.34 -4.19 10.53
N GLU A 32 11.29 -5.06 11.53
CA GLU A 32 12.35 -5.20 12.52
C GLU A 32 13.30 -6.34 12.13
N ILE A 33 14.60 -6.06 12.09
CA ILE A 33 15.64 -7.06 11.91
C ILE A 33 16.24 -7.36 13.28
N LYS A 34 16.10 -8.60 13.73
CA LYS A 34 16.58 -9.09 15.02
C LYS A 34 17.71 -10.11 14.84
N ASP A 35 18.63 -10.17 15.79
CA ASP A 35 19.66 -11.21 15.81
C ASP A 35 19.10 -12.57 16.30
N LYS A 36 20.00 -13.55 16.47
CA LYS A 36 19.63 -14.89 16.95
C LYS A 36 19.16 -14.92 18.41
N SER A 37 19.53 -13.91 19.19
CA SER A 37 19.11 -13.74 20.58
C SER A 37 17.76 -13.02 20.67
N GLY A 38 17.28 -12.44 19.56
CA GLY A 38 16.06 -11.65 19.49
C GLY A 38 16.29 -10.15 19.67
N ASP A 39 17.55 -9.70 19.79
CA ASP A 39 17.90 -8.31 19.99
C ASP A 39 17.72 -7.52 18.70
N LEU A 40 17.07 -6.34 18.80
CA LEU A 40 16.82 -5.47 17.66
C LEU A 40 18.14 -4.91 17.13
N CYS A 41 18.48 -5.29 15.89
CA CYS A 41 19.66 -4.80 15.19
C CYS A 41 19.36 -3.59 14.31
N ALA A 42 18.21 -3.58 13.62
CA ALA A 42 17.81 -2.51 12.73
C ALA A 42 16.29 -2.46 12.53
N THR A 43 15.80 -1.28 12.14
CA THR A 43 14.42 -1.09 11.69
C THR A 43 14.42 -0.52 10.28
N VAL A 44 13.70 -1.17 9.37
CA VAL A 44 13.49 -0.70 8.00
C VAL A 44 12.11 -0.10 7.92
N ARG A 45 12.00 1.11 7.37
CA ARG A 45 10.72 1.74 7.03
C ARG A 45 10.66 1.96 5.53
N CYS A 46 9.57 1.52 4.91
CA CYS A 46 9.34 1.64 3.48
C CYS A 46 7.96 2.25 3.24
N GLU A 47 7.91 3.41 2.58
CA GLU A 47 6.67 3.94 2.05
C GLU A 47 6.48 3.40 0.62
N THR A 48 5.38 2.70 0.39
CA THR A 48 5.06 2.10 -0.90
C THR A 48 3.88 2.82 -1.54
N TYR A 49 4.10 3.33 -2.75
CA TYR A 49 3.09 3.98 -3.57
C TYR A 49 2.65 3.07 -4.71
N ILE A 50 1.35 2.72 -4.76
CA ILE A 50 0.78 1.90 -5.83
C ILE A 50 -0.33 2.70 -6.52
N ARG A 51 -0.30 2.71 -7.85
CA ARG A 51 -1.27 3.43 -8.68
C ARG A 51 -1.78 2.55 -9.80
N ASP A 52 -3.10 2.53 -9.97
CA ASP A 52 -3.71 2.00 -11.18
C ASP A 52 -3.63 3.06 -12.28
N LEU A 53 -2.89 2.75 -13.33
CA LEU A 53 -2.67 3.64 -14.48
C LEU A 53 -3.89 3.70 -15.42
N ASN A 54 -4.82 2.76 -15.29
CA ASN A 54 -6.05 2.69 -16.08
C ASN A 54 -7.26 3.26 -15.32
N PHE A 55 -7.07 3.71 -14.07
CA PHE A 55 -8.16 4.25 -13.28
C PHE A 55 -8.66 5.57 -13.87
N THR A 56 -9.90 5.54 -14.36
CA THR A 56 -10.63 6.73 -14.78
C THR A 56 -11.60 7.14 -13.68
N PHE A 57 -11.62 8.43 -13.33
CA PHE A 57 -12.64 8.93 -12.42
C PHE A 57 -14.03 8.75 -13.03
N PRO A 58 -15.02 8.24 -12.28
CA PRO A 58 -16.40 8.31 -12.74
C PRO A 58 -16.75 9.77 -13.04
N SER A 59 -17.41 10.00 -14.17
CA SER A 59 -17.77 11.33 -14.68
C SER A 59 -18.33 12.20 -13.57
N ARG A 60 -17.56 13.18 -13.08
CA ARG A 60 -18.07 14.19 -12.15
C ARG A 60 -19.00 15.12 -12.94
N ASN A 61 -20.30 14.99 -12.70
CA ASN A 61 -21.41 15.86 -13.13
C ASN A 61 -21.32 16.48 -14.55
N ARG A 62 -22.02 15.86 -15.52
CA ARG A 62 -22.31 16.47 -16.85
C ARG A 62 -23.52 17.43 -16.83
N ASN A 63 -23.90 17.99 -15.69
CA ASN A 63 -25.06 18.91 -15.59
C ASN A 63 -24.62 20.29 -15.10
N ILE A 64 -23.77 20.95 -15.88
CA ILE A 64 -23.72 22.42 -15.89
C ILE A 64 -24.34 22.80 -17.22
N GLU A 65 -25.67 22.87 -17.27
CA GLU A 65 -26.35 23.53 -18.38
C GLU A 65 -26.04 25.04 -18.34
N PRO A 66 -25.85 25.68 -19.50
CA PRO A 66 -25.52 27.10 -19.61
C PRO A 66 -26.63 28.05 -19.13
#